data_AF-A0A7S1CZ00-F1
#
_entry.id   AF-A0A7S1CZ00-F1
#
_cell.length_a   1.000
_cell.length_b   1.000
_cell.length_c   1.000
_cell.angle_alpha   90.00
_cell.angle_beta   90.00
_cell.angle_gamma   90.00
#
_symmetry.space_group_name_H-M   'P 1'
#
loop_
_entity.id
_entity.type
_entity.pdbx_description
1 polymer ?
#
loop_
_entity_poly.entity_id
_entity_poly.type
_entity_poly.pdbx_seq_one_letter_code
_entity_poly.pdbx_strand_id
1 'polypeptide(L)'
;MDCIWLPIIKSWRLNERMYGKLTGLSKYMVAQRHGEKQFKAWRRGYKIRPPPVTSFSKDYPGNDKRYLKYLKDVRYSLSESVIRTIESGRVTLFRKLPKTESLKDCMDRTIPYYTESIVPETIEQGKRVLISSSENAIRGLLMHLCEIPEEKITELEIPNGLPLIFDLKNKCLKLLDDGTGRDPLEVYNFGKAASYLFKPCVNEDGSPDEECDVDYSPTETEKTAQETFQELKRELAEIGE
;
A
#
# COMPACT_ATOMS: atom_id res chain seq x y z
N MET A 1 -0.38 -19.22 24.78
CA MET A 1 -1.15 -17.96 24.99
C MET A 1 -0.19 -16.83 24.68
N ASP A 2 0.39 -16.86 23.48
CA ASP A 2 1.75 -16.37 23.33
C ASP A 2 1.71 -15.01 22.62
N CYS A 3 2.49 -14.06 23.15
CA CYS A 3 2.68 -12.70 22.63
C CYS A 3 1.54 -11.67 22.85
N ILE A 4 0.60 -11.89 23.78
CA ILE A 4 -0.42 -10.87 24.16
C ILE A 4 0.21 -9.56 24.65
N TRP A 5 1.44 -9.63 25.18
CA TRP A 5 2.18 -8.49 25.70
C TRP A 5 2.79 -7.59 24.60
N LEU A 6 2.77 -7.99 23.33
CA LEU A 6 3.28 -7.15 22.25
C LEU A 6 2.40 -5.91 22.05
N PRO A 7 3.01 -4.72 21.89
CA PRO A 7 2.26 -3.49 21.69
C PRO A 7 1.55 -3.50 20.33
N ILE A 8 0.26 -3.14 20.32
CA ILE A 8 -0.53 -2.99 19.09
C ILE A 8 -0.76 -1.50 18.83
N ILE A 9 -0.06 -0.97 17.83
CA ILE A 9 -0.20 0.41 17.38
C ILE A 9 -1.17 0.44 16.19
N LYS A 10 -2.20 1.31 16.27
CA LYS A 10 -3.22 1.46 15.22
C LYS A 10 -3.13 2.85 14.62
N SER A 11 -3.07 2.92 13.30
CA SER A 11 -3.03 4.17 12.55
C SER A 11 -3.98 4.12 11.37
N TRP A 12 -4.72 5.21 11.16
CA TRP A 12 -5.61 5.36 10.01
C TRP A 12 -4.84 5.40 8.68
N ARG A 13 -3.54 5.71 8.73
CA ARG A 13 -2.67 5.81 7.56
C ARG A 13 -2.37 4.47 6.92
N LEU A 14 -2.60 3.36 7.61
CA LEU A 14 -2.51 2.00 7.08
C LEU A 14 -3.88 1.44 6.67
N ASN A 15 -4.93 2.26 6.63
CA ASN A 15 -6.24 1.78 6.20
C ASN A 15 -6.26 1.49 4.69
N GLU A 16 -7.24 0.69 4.30
CA GLU A 16 -7.63 0.51 2.89
C GLU A 16 -7.95 1.84 2.21
N ARG A 17 -7.73 1.89 0.90
CA ARG A 17 -8.05 3.01 0.03
C ARG A 17 -9.54 3.34 0.12
N MET A 18 -9.86 4.61 0.35
CA MET A 18 -11.25 5.07 0.41
C MET A 18 -11.92 5.02 -0.98
N TYR A 19 -12.87 4.09 -1.15
CA TYR A 19 -13.63 3.93 -2.40
C TYR A 19 -14.76 4.94 -2.61
N GLY A 20 -14.93 5.90 -1.70
CA GLY A 20 -15.94 6.94 -1.82
C GLY A 20 -17.36 6.36 -1.90
N LYS A 21 -18.13 6.78 -2.91
CA LYS A 21 -19.51 6.29 -3.14
C LYS A 21 -19.60 4.82 -3.54
N LEU A 22 -18.50 4.17 -3.92
CA LEU A 22 -18.49 2.75 -4.28
C LEU A 22 -18.44 1.83 -3.07
N THR A 23 -18.20 2.39 -1.88
CA THR A 23 -18.16 1.65 -0.62
C THR A 23 -19.50 0.94 -0.38
N GLY A 24 -19.46 -0.37 -0.11
CA GLY A 24 -20.66 -1.18 0.15
C GLY A 24 -21.43 -1.63 -1.10
N LEU A 25 -21.06 -1.19 -2.30
CA LEU A 25 -21.71 -1.64 -3.53
C LEU A 25 -21.13 -2.97 -4.04
N SER A 26 -21.98 -3.79 -4.67
CA SER A 26 -21.54 -5.02 -5.34
C SER A 26 -20.67 -4.70 -6.56
N LYS A 27 -19.53 -5.40 -6.67
CA LYS A 27 -18.59 -5.27 -7.79
C LYS A 27 -19.28 -5.44 -9.16
N TYR A 28 -20.17 -6.43 -9.25
CA TYR A 28 -20.94 -6.70 -10.46
C TYR A 28 -21.82 -5.52 -10.86
N MET A 29 -22.56 -4.96 -9.90
CA MET A 29 -23.43 -3.81 -10.12
C MET A 29 -22.66 -2.57 -10.58
N VAL A 30 -21.48 -2.32 -9.99
CA VAL A 30 -20.62 -1.19 -10.37
C VAL A 30 -20.08 -1.38 -11.79
N ALA A 31 -19.62 -2.59 -12.13
CA ALA A 31 -19.13 -2.91 -13.47
C ALA A 31 -20.22 -2.78 -14.54
N GLN A 32 -21.45 -3.22 -14.26
CA GLN A 32 -22.57 -3.06 -15.20
C GLN A 32 -22.96 -1.60 -15.42
N ARG A 33 -22.99 -0.78 -14.35
CA ARG A 33 -23.43 0.62 -14.44
C ARG A 33 -22.39 1.54 -15.09
N HIS A 34 -21.11 1.31 -14.84
CA HIS A 34 -20.03 2.21 -15.24
C HIS A 34 -19.12 1.62 -16.33
N GLY A 35 -19.32 0.35 -16.69
CA GLY A 35 -18.48 -0.40 -17.63
C GLY A 35 -17.24 -1.00 -16.95
N GLU A 36 -16.77 -2.13 -17.51
CA GLU A 36 -15.64 -2.89 -16.95
C GLU A 36 -14.33 -2.10 -16.99
N LYS A 37 -14.09 -1.32 -18.06
CA LYS A 37 -12.88 -0.50 -18.20
C LYS A 37 -12.76 0.51 -17.06
N GLN A 38 -13.84 1.23 -16.77
CA GLN A 38 -13.88 2.22 -15.69
C GLN A 38 -13.78 1.56 -14.31
N PHE A 39 -14.47 0.44 -14.11
CA PHE A 39 -14.39 -0.31 -12.87
C PHE A 39 -12.96 -0.83 -12.61
N LYS A 40 -12.29 -1.38 -13.63
CA LYS A 40 -10.90 -1.82 -13.54
C LYS A 40 -9.96 -0.65 -13.26
N ALA A 41 -10.18 0.50 -13.89
CA ALA A 41 -9.44 1.74 -13.64
C ALA A 41 -9.56 2.20 -12.18
N TRP A 42 -10.76 2.21 -11.59
CA TRP A 42 -10.93 2.52 -10.17
C TRP A 42 -10.29 1.47 -9.26
N ARG A 43 -10.43 0.19 -9.57
CA ARG A 43 -9.95 -0.89 -8.70
C ARG A 43 -8.43 -1.03 -8.72
N ARG A 44 -7.79 -0.97 -9.89
CA ARG A 44 -6.35 -1.26 -10.02
C ARG A 44 -5.50 -0.05 -10.40
N GLY A 45 -6.10 1.00 -10.95
CA GLY A 45 -5.38 2.18 -11.42
C GLY A 45 -4.66 2.95 -10.31
N TYR A 46 -3.59 3.62 -10.72
CA TYR A 46 -2.71 4.36 -9.81
C TYR A 46 -3.29 5.71 -9.38
N LYS A 47 -3.65 6.56 -10.36
CA LYS A 47 -4.07 7.96 -10.16
C LYS A 47 -5.59 8.17 -10.13
N ILE A 48 -6.36 7.19 -10.57
CA ILE A 48 -7.79 7.37 -10.84
C ILE A 48 -8.58 7.23 -9.52
N ARG A 49 -9.25 8.31 -9.12
CA ARG A 49 -10.10 8.35 -7.93
C ARG A 49 -11.53 7.86 -8.25
N PRO A 50 -12.12 7.01 -7.41
CA PRO A 50 -13.57 6.77 -7.41
C PRO A 50 -14.38 8.03 -7.10
N PRO A 51 -15.69 8.06 -7.39
CA PRO A 51 -16.55 9.19 -7.06
C PRO A 51 -16.56 9.49 -5.54
N PRO A 52 -16.36 10.75 -5.12
CA PRO A 52 -16.27 11.12 -3.71
C PRO A 52 -17.58 10.98 -2.97
N VAL A 53 -17.51 10.51 -1.73
CA VAL A 53 -18.65 10.52 -0.80
C VAL A 53 -18.91 11.93 -0.28
N THR A 54 -20.16 12.24 0.09
CA THR A 54 -20.51 13.50 0.76
C THR A 54 -20.08 13.48 2.22
N SER A 55 -19.77 14.65 2.80
CA SER A 55 -19.33 14.74 4.20
C SER A 55 -20.37 14.26 5.20
N PHE A 56 -21.66 14.34 4.86
CA PHE A 56 -22.77 13.92 5.72
C PHE A 56 -23.20 12.47 5.49
N SER A 57 -22.61 11.77 4.52
CA SER A 57 -22.95 10.37 4.29
C SER A 57 -22.55 9.52 5.49
N LYS A 58 -23.36 8.49 5.77
CA LYS A 58 -23.04 7.46 6.76
C LYS A 58 -21.74 6.71 6.43
N ASP A 59 -21.44 6.54 5.14
CA ASP A 59 -20.27 5.78 4.68
C ASP A 59 -18.95 6.58 4.78
N TYR A 60 -19.01 7.87 5.14
CA TYR A 60 -17.82 8.67 5.30
C TYR A 60 -17.13 8.38 6.65
N PRO A 61 -15.87 7.92 6.67
CA PRO A 61 -15.20 7.53 7.91
C PRO A 61 -15.06 8.67 8.93
N GLY A 62 -15.06 9.93 8.48
CA GLY A 62 -15.03 11.09 9.37
C GLY A 62 -16.26 11.24 10.27
N ASN A 63 -17.37 10.58 9.94
CA ASN A 63 -18.57 10.54 10.79
C ASN A 63 -18.56 9.38 11.80
N ASP A 64 -17.64 8.42 11.65
CA ASP A 64 -17.58 7.26 12.52
C ASP A 64 -16.72 7.56 13.77
N LYS A 65 -17.38 7.50 14.92
CA LYS A 65 -16.79 7.78 16.24
C LYS A 65 -15.60 6.89 16.56
N ARG A 66 -15.54 5.67 15.99
CA ARG A 66 -14.43 4.72 16.23
C ARG A 66 -13.09 5.26 15.74
N TYR A 67 -13.07 6.04 14.67
CA TYR A 67 -11.84 6.61 14.13
C TYR A 67 -11.31 7.78 14.96
N LEU A 68 -12.18 8.54 15.64
CA LEU A 68 -11.80 9.76 16.36
C LEU A 68 -10.67 9.55 17.37
N LYS A 69 -10.57 8.36 17.99
CA LYS A 69 -9.48 8.01 18.92
C LYS A 69 -8.10 7.95 18.25
N TYR A 70 -8.05 7.56 16.99
CA TYR A 70 -6.82 7.29 16.23
C TYR A 70 -6.43 8.44 15.28
N LEU A 71 -7.34 9.39 15.06
CA LEU A 71 -7.10 10.58 14.24
C LEU A 71 -6.48 11.66 15.12
N LYS A 72 -5.20 11.58 15.48
CA LYS A 72 -4.53 12.64 16.27
C LYS A 72 -3.85 13.68 15.38
N ASP A 73 -3.32 13.24 14.26
CA ASP A 73 -2.51 13.96 13.28
C ASP A 73 -3.31 14.61 12.14
N VAL A 74 -4.59 14.24 11.98
CA VAL A 74 -5.44 14.79 10.91
C VAL A 74 -5.89 16.22 11.22
N ARG A 75 -5.61 17.15 10.31
CA ARG A 75 -5.98 18.57 10.43
C ARG A 75 -7.49 18.78 10.53
N TYR A 76 -7.89 19.79 11.29
CA TYR A 76 -9.26 20.27 11.33
C TYR A 76 -9.64 21.01 10.04
N SER A 77 -10.89 20.82 9.62
CA SER A 77 -11.50 21.52 8.49
C SER A 77 -12.36 22.65 9.02
N LEU A 78 -11.93 23.91 8.88
CA LEU A 78 -12.69 25.05 9.39
C LEU A 78 -14.07 25.15 8.74
N SER A 79 -14.14 25.03 7.42
CA SER A 79 -15.41 25.12 6.68
C SER A 79 -16.39 24.03 7.09
N GLU A 80 -15.96 22.77 7.17
CA GLU A 80 -16.86 21.68 7.56
C GLU A 80 -17.23 21.74 9.05
N SER A 81 -16.35 22.26 9.90
CA SER A 81 -16.65 22.49 11.32
C SER A 81 -17.73 23.56 11.49
N VAL A 82 -17.66 24.66 10.72
CA VAL A 82 -18.67 25.72 10.73
C VAL A 82 -20.02 25.19 10.26
N ILE A 83 -20.06 24.51 9.11
CA ILE A 83 -21.31 23.97 8.55
C ILE A 83 -22.00 23.02 9.55
N ARG A 84 -21.24 22.10 10.15
CA ARG A 84 -21.77 21.15 11.15
C ARG A 84 -22.19 21.82 12.45
N THR A 85 -21.50 22.88 12.84
CA THR A 85 -21.86 23.65 14.04
C THR A 85 -23.21 24.34 13.84
N ILE A 86 -23.45 24.91 12.66
CA ILE A 86 -24.73 25.52 12.29
C ILE A 86 -25.84 24.47 12.25
N GLU A 87 -25.60 23.31 11.61
CA GLU A 87 -26.61 22.24 11.49
C GLU A 87 -26.97 21.60 12.84
N SER A 88 -25.99 21.35 13.70
CA SER A 88 -26.20 20.66 14.98
C SER A 88 -26.54 21.58 16.15
N GLY A 89 -26.39 22.90 15.99
CA GLY A 89 -26.54 23.88 17.07
C GLY A 89 -25.48 23.77 18.17
N ARG A 90 -24.41 22.98 17.97
CA ARG A 90 -23.33 22.75 18.93
C ARG A 90 -21.98 22.91 18.25
N VAL A 91 -21.00 23.50 18.93
CA VAL A 91 -19.66 23.66 18.39
C VAL A 91 -19.03 22.28 18.17
N THR A 92 -18.87 21.90 16.90
CA THR A 92 -18.27 20.62 16.49
C THR A 92 -17.03 20.85 15.65
N LEU A 93 -15.88 20.39 16.14
CA LEU A 93 -14.64 20.39 15.36
C LEU A 93 -14.57 19.14 14.49
N PHE A 94 -14.40 19.34 13.18
CA PHE A 94 -14.39 18.28 12.20
C PHE A 94 -12.99 18.06 11.60
N ARG A 95 -12.51 16.80 11.59
CA ARG A 95 -11.21 16.44 11.00
C ARG A 95 -11.37 16.04 9.53
N LYS A 96 -10.48 16.55 8.67
CA LYS A 96 -10.56 16.38 7.21
C LYS A 96 -10.03 15.02 6.77
N LEU A 97 -10.86 13.98 6.80
CA LEU A 97 -10.53 12.67 6.22
C LEU A 97 -10.81 12.63 4.70
N PRO A 98 -10.11 11.76 3.95
CA PRO A 98 -10.32 11.65 2.51
C PRO A 98 -11.72 11.10 2.21
N LYS A 99 -12.40 11.72 1.24
CA LYS A 99 -13.75 11.31 0.77
C LYS A 99 -13.69 10.28 -0.36
N THR A 100 -12.52 10.15 -0.97
CA THR A 100 -12.15 9.17 -1.99
C THR A 100 -10.63 9.22 -2.12
N GLU A 101 -10.03 8.11 -2.51
CA GLU A 101 -8.60 7.97 -2.71
C GLU A 101 -8.33 7.17 -3.98
N SER A 102 -7.28 7.57 -4.70
CA SER A 102 -6.57 6.72 -5.65
C SER A 102 -5.51 5.89 -4.93
N LEU A 103 -4.81 4.99 -5.63
CA LEU A 103 -3.68 4.28 -5.02
C LEU A 103 -2.58 5.25 -4.61
N LYS A 104 -2.32 6.27 -5.44
CA LYS A 104 -1.37 7.34 -5.14
C LYS A 104 -1.73 8.06 -3.84
N ASP A 105 -2.99 8.44 -3.65
CA ASP A 105 -3.40 9.16 -2.43
C ASP A 105 -3.25 8.28 -1.17
N CYS A 106 -3.50 6.98 -1.31
CA CYS A 106 -3.25 6.01 -0.26
C CYS A 106 -1.75 5.94 0.09
N MET A 107 -0.87 5.95 -0.91
CA MET A 107 0.58 5.99 -0.73
C MET A 107 1.06 7.29 -0.08
N ASP A 108 0.52 8.44 -0.51
CA ASP A 108 0.88 9.76 0.01
C ASP A 108 0.66 9.87 1.54
N ARG A 109 -0.25 9.06 2.12
CA ARG A 109 -0.41 8.95 3.59
C ARG A 109 0.36 7.79 4.23
N THR A 110 0.52 6.67 3.51
CA THR A 110 1.10 5.43 4.04
C THR A 110 2.62 5.51 4.12
N ILE A 111 3.28 6.01 3.07
CA ILE A 111 4.73 6.09 2.98
C ILE A 111 5.34 6.98 4.08
N PRO A 112 4.81 8.20 4.34
CA PRO A 112 5.32 9.00 5.45
C PRO A 112 5.18 8.30 6.80
N TYR A 113 4.07 7.60 7.05
CA TYR A 113 3.91 6.86 8.29
C TYR A 113 4.91 5.71 8.43
N TYR A 114 5.16 5.00 7.35
CA TYR A 114 6.16 3.94 7.33
C TYR A 114 7.57 4.48 7.60
N THR A 115 7.98 5.51 6.87
CA THR A 115 9.33 6.10 6.96
C THR A 115 9.58 6.85 8.27
N GLU A 116 8.60 7.59 8.79
CA GLU A 116 8.76 8.42 9.99
C GLU A 116 8.47 7.67 11.30
N SER A 117 7.64 6.62 11.26
CA SER A 117 7.22 5.90 12.49
C SER A 117 7.72 4.45 12.54
N ILE A 118 7.64 3.70 11.43
CA ILE A 118 7.96 2.25 11.46
C ILE A 118 9.46 2.00 11.28
N VAL A 119 10.10 2.66 10.32
CA VAL A 119 11.52 2.46 10.00
C VAL A 119 12.47 2.82 11.17
N PRO A 120 12.26 3.92 11.91
CA PRO A 120 13.10 4.22 13.08
C PRO A 120 12.95 3.15 14.17
N GLU A 121 11.74 2.66 14.41
CA GLU A 121 11.50 1.58 15.39
C GLU A 121 12.22 0.27 15.01
N THR A 122 12.32 -0.06 13.72
CA THR A 122 13.01 -1.28 13.27
C THR A 122 14.53 -1.12 13.29
N ILE A 123 15.06 -0.01 12.76
CA ILE A 123 16.50 0.20 12.60
C ILE A 123 17.15 0.58 13.93
N GLU A 124 16.63 1.58 14.65
CA GLU A 124 17.28 2.12 15.85
C GLU A 124 17.15 1.16 17.04
N GLN A 125 16.04 0.43 17.13
CA GLN A 125 15.74 -0.44 18.27
C GLN A 125 15.93 -1.93 17.95
N GLY A 126 16.32 -2.27 16.71
CA GLY A 126 16.51 -3.64 16.26
C GLY A 126 15.24 -4.51 16.35
N LYS A 127 14.05 -3.88 16.32
CA LYS A 127 12.77 -4.59 16.49
C LYS A 127 12.29 -5.21 15.20
N ARG A 128 11.68 -6.40 15.29
CA ARG A 128 10.89 -6.98 14.20
C ARG A 128 9.46 -6.46 14.29
N VAL A 129 8.99 -5.81 13.23
CA VAL A 129 7.65 -5.22 13.17
C VAL A 129 6.76 -6.03 12.24
N LEU A 130 5.58 -6.42 12.72
CA LEU A 130 4.52 -7.01 11.91
C LEU A 130 3.54 -5.92 11.47
N ILE A 131 3.41 -5.70 10.16
CA ILE A 131 2.41 -4.78 9.60
C ILE A 131 1.22 -5.61 9.12
N SER A 132 0.09 -5.48 9.82
CA SER A 132 -1.19 -6.03 9.35
C SER A 132 -2.04 -4.91 8.76
N SER A 133 -2.35 -5.03 7.48
CA SER A 133 -2.99 -3.99 6.69
C SER A 133 -3.82 -4.61 5.55
N SER A 134 -4.39 -3.78 4.70
CA SER A 134 -5.24 -4.21 3.59
C SER A 134 -4.48 -4.23 2.25
N GLU A 135 -5.12 -4.79 1.21
CA GLU A 135 -4.52 -5.02 -0.11
C GLU A 135 -3.91 -3.75 -0.72
N ASN A 136 -4.65 -2.64 -0.87
CA ASN A 136 -4.07 -1.47 -1.56
C ASN A 136 -3.05 -0.71 -0.72
N ALA A 137 -3.14 -0.79 0.61
CA ALA A 137 -2.15 -0.18 1.49
C ALA A 137 -0.81 -0.93 1.40
N ILE A 138 -0.83 -2.27 1.45
CA ILE A 138 0.38 -3.09 1.26
C ILE A 138 0.89 -2.94 -0.17
N ARG A 139 0.01 -2.96 -1.19
CA ARG A 139 0.40 -2.74 -2.59
C ARG A 139 1.10 -1.41 -2.81
N GLY A 140 0.58 -0.34 -2.22
CA GLY A 140 1.22 0.98 -2.29
C GLY A 140 2.57 1.01 -1.57
N LEU A 141 2.68 0.32 -0.43
CA LEU A 141 3.94 0.22 0.30
C LEU A 141 4.99 -0.58 -0.50
N LEU A 142 4.64 -1.75 -1.03
CA LEU A 142 5.54 -2.57 -1.86
C LEU A 142 5.92 -1.86 -3.17
N MET A 143 5.00 -1.09 -3.76
CA MET A 143 5.32 -0.25 -4.91
C MET A 143 6.46 0.73 -4.60
N HIS A 144 6.46 1.33 -3.41
CA HIS A 144 7.53 2.22 -2.96
C HIS A 144 8.82 1.45 -2.62
N LEU A 145 8.71 0.34 -1.89
CA LEU A 145 9.86 -0.44 -1.42
C LEU A 145 10.62 -1.16 -2.54
N CYS A 146 9.89 -1.74 -3.49
CA CYS A 146 10.45 -2.52 -4.59
C CYS A 146 10.71 -1.69 -5.86
N GLU A 147 10.44 -0.37 -5.80
CA GLU A 147 10.55 0.57 -6.93
C GLU A 147 9.76 0.12 -8.16
N ILE A 148 8.49 -0.25 -7.97
CA ILE A 148 7.64 -0.75 -9.07
C ILE A 148 7.09 0.44 -9.89
N PRO A 149 7.23 0.44 -11.23
CA PRO A 149 6.72 1.51 -12.07
C PRO A 149 5.18 1.60 -12.06
N GLU A 150 4.65 2.81 -12.24
CA GLU A 150 3.21 3.10 -12.11
C GLU A 150 2.34 2.33 -13.11
N GLU A 151 2.88 2.01 -14.28
CA GLU A 151 2.18 1.32 -15.36
C GLU A 151 1.94 -0.16 -15.02
N LYS A 152 2.89 -0.76 -14.29
CA LYS A 152 2.89 -2.19 -13.96
C LYS A 152 2.07 -2.53 -12.73
N ILE A 153 1.73 -1.54 -11.90
CA ILE A 153 0.96 -1.78 -10.66
C ILE A 153 -0.43 -2.39 -10.89
N THR A 154 -0.99 -2.22 -12.09
CA THR A 154 -2.29 -2.80 -12.46
C THR A 154 -2.24 -4.30 -12.71
N GLU A 155 -1.03 -4.81 -12.96
CA GLU A 155 -0.72 -6.22 -13.24
C GLU A 155 -0.24 -6.96 -12.00
N LEU A 156 -0.01 -6.24 -10.89
CA LEU A 156 0.39 -6.81 -9.60
C LEU A 156 -0.83 -7.24 -8.78
N GLU A 157 -0.76 -8.44 -8.23
CA GLU A 157 -1.76 -9.00 -7.31
C GLU A 157 -1.07 -9.46 -6.02
N ILE A 158 -1.69 -9.21 -4.88
CA ILE A 158 -1.18 -9.66 -3.58
C ILE A 158 -2.21 -10.61 -2.98
N PRO A 159 -1.84 -11.88 -2.75
CA PRO A 159 -2.71 -12.85 -2.10
C PRO A 159 -3.08 -12.41 -0.67
N ASN A 160 -4.30 -12.74 -0.26
CA ASN A 160 -4.74 -12.48 1.11
C ASN A 160 -4.17 -13.52 2.06
N GLY A 161 -3.71 -13.08 3.23
CA GLY A 161 -3.27 -13.97 4.30
C GLY A 161 -1.88 -14.58 4.08
N LEU A 162 -1.12 -14.12 3.09
CA LEU A 162 0.26 -14.54 2.86
C LEU A 162 1.23 -13.61 3.61
N PRO A 163 2.04 -14.11 4.55
CA PRO A 163 3.08 -13.33 5.20
C PRO A 163 4.21 -12.99 4.21
N LEU A 164 4.56 -11.71 4.13
CA LEU A 164 5.66 -11.22 3.32
C LEU A 164 6.76 -10.67 4.24
N ILE A 165 7.99 -11.15 4.07
CA ILE A 165 9.14 -10.71 4.87
C ILE A 165 9.92 -9.72 4.03
N PHE A 166 10.00 -8.47 4.48
CA PHE A 166 10.82 -7.46 3.81
C PHE A 166 12.09 -7.20 4.61
N ASP A 167 13.24 -7.41 3.98
CA ASP A 167 14.53 -7.06 4.56
C ASP A 167 14.86 -5.60 4.22
N LEU A 168 14.96 -4.78 5.27
CA LEU A 168 15.30 -3.36 5.14
C LEU A 168 16.74 -3.12 4.68
N LYS A 169 17.68 -4.01 5.01
CA LYS A 169 19.10 -3.84 4.69
C LYS A 169 19.35 -4.15 3.21
N ASN A 170 18.94 -5.35 2.82
CA ASN A 170 19.11 -5.85 1.45
C ASN A 170 18.02 -5.35 0.47
N LYS A 171 17.00 -4.64 0.98
CA LYS A 171 15.83 -4.14 0.24
C LYS A 171 15.17 -5.21 -0.62
N CYS A 172 15.06 -6.43 -0.09
CA CYS A 172 14.51 -7.57 -0.79
C CYS A 172 13.32 -8.18 -0.04
N LEU A 173 12.42 -8.81 -0.81
CA LEU A 173 11.21 -9.44 -0.31
C LEU A 173 11.38 -10.96 -0.36
N LYS A 174 11.19 -11.62 0.79
CA LYS A 174 11.18 -13.08 0.93
C LYS A 174 9.78 -13.55 1.33
N LEU A 175 9.42 -14.76 0.89
CA LEU A 175 8.20 -15.43 1.32
C LEU A 175 8.51 -16.28 2.54
N LEU A 176 7.55 -16.35 3.48
CA LEU A 176 7.68 -17.25 4.62
C LEU A 176 7.42 -18.68 4.14
N ASP A 177 8.38 -19.58 4.38
CA ASP A 177 8.18 -21.01 4.14
C ASP A 177 7.04 -21.54 5.03
N ASP A 178 6.04 -22.14 4.40
CA ASP A 178 4.88 -22.72 5.07
C ASP A 178 5.13 -24.18 5.50
N GLY A 179 6.31 -24.72 5.24
CA GLY A 179 6.73 -26.07 5.59
C GLY A 179 6.10 -27.15 4.70
N THR A 180 5.41 -26.77 3.62
CA THR A 180 4.81 -27.71 2.67
C THR A 180 5.80 -28.20 1.60
N GLY A 181 6.97 -27.56 1.51
CA GLY A 181 8.05 -27.90 0.57
C GLY A 181 7.75 -27.54 -0.89
N ARG A 182 6.67 -26.78 -1.15
CA ARG A 182 6.36 -26.23 -2.48
C ARG A 182 6.78 -24.77 -2.50
N ASP A 183 7.33 -24.31 -3.62
CA ASP A 183 7.64 -22.89 -3.79
C ASP A 183 6.33 -22.07 -3.72
N PRO A 184 6.20 -21.12 -2.77
CA PRO A 184 5.01 -20.29 -2.67
C PRO A 184 4.72 -19.48 -3.95
N LEU A 185 5.71 -19.25 -4.82
CA LEU A 185 5.53 -18.62 -6.14
C LEU A 185 4.69 -19.47 -7.11
N GLU A 186 4.71 -20.80 -6.96
CA GLU A 186 3.88 -21.71 -7.76
C GLU A 186 2.45 -21.81 -7.21
N VAL A 187 2.31 -21.65 -5.89
CA VAL A 187 1.01 -21.76 -5.21
C VAL A 187 0.18 -20.49 -5.35
N TYR A 188 0.82 -19.33 -5.28
CA TYR A 188 0.15 -18.04 -5.23
C TYR A 188 0.35 -17.22 -6.49
N ASN A 189 -0.74 -16.58 -6.96
CA ASN A 189 -0.69 -15.71 -8.11
C ASN A 189 -0.39 -14.26 -7.71
N PHE A 190 0.82 -13.79 -8.05
CA PHE A 190 1.26 -12.40 -7.85
C PHE A 190 1.03 -11.48 -9.06
N GLY A 191 0.44 -12.02 -10.13
CA GLY A 191 0.23 -11.33 -11.38
C GLY A 191 1.49 -11.22 -12.24
N LYS A 192 1.42 -10.45 -13.34
CA LYS A 192 2.52 -10.36 -14.33
C LYS A 192 3.68 -9.49 -13.89
N ALA A 193 3.49 -8.70 -12.85
CA ALA A 193 4.52 -7.82 -12.30
C ALA A 193 5.21 -8.43 -11.06
N ALA A 194 5.08 -9.74 -10.86
CA ALA A 194 5.69 -10.45 -9.73
C ALA A 194 7.22 -10.32 -9.70
N SER A 195 7.86 -10.25 -10.87
CA SER A 195 9.30 -10.02 -11.03
C SER A 195 9.85 -8.79 -10.34
N TYR A 196 9.03 -7.77 -10.14
CA TYR A 196 9.47 -6.57 -9.45
C TYR A 196 9.49 -6.74 -7.92
N LEU A 197 8.71 -7.67 -7.37
CA LEU A 197 8.65 -7.93 -5.93
C LEU A 197 9.86 -8.76 -5.47
N PHE A 198 10.16 -9.83 -6.20
CA PHE A 198 11.14 -10.83 -5.82
C PHE A 198 12.46 -10.63 -6.54
N LYS A 199 13.03 -9.43 -6.40
CA LYS A 199 14.39 -9.19 -6.89
C LYS A 199 15.38 -10.00 -6.03
N PRO A 200 16.39 -10.65 -6.64
CA PRO A 200 17.40 -11.37 -5.88
C PRO A 200 18.07 -10.43 -4.88
N CYS A 201 18.21 -10.86 -3.62
CA CYS A 201 18.90 -10.07 -2.61
C CYS A 201 20.36 -9.90 -3.04
N VAL A 202 20.82 -8.65 -3.06
CA VAL A 202 22.21 -8.32 -3.36
C VAL A 202 22.79 -7.70 -2.11
N ASN A 203 23.96 -8.18 -1.70
CA ASN A 203 24.71 -7.60 -0.58
C ASN A 203 25.16 -6.17 -0.94
N GLU A 204 25.60 -5.40 0.07
CA GLU A 204 26.13 -4.03 -0.12
C GLU A 204 27.30 -3.98 -1.15
N ASP A 205 28.01 -5.09 -1.32
CA ASP A 205 29.13 -5.26 -2.25
C ASP A 205 28.72 -5.64 -3.68
N GLY A 206 27.42 -5.78 -3.97
CA GLY A 206 26.93 -6.21 -5.28
C GLY A 206 26.95 -7.73 -5.52
N SER A 207 27.39 -8.52 -4.53
CA SER A 207 27.37 -9.98 -4.61
C SER A 207 25.98 -10.55 -4.31
N PRO A 208 25.58 -11.67 -4.96
CA PRO A 208 24.35 -12.38 -4.60
C PRO A 208 24.41 -12.84 -3.15
N ASP A 209 23.35 -12.59 -2.38
CA ASP A 209 23.22 -13.14 -1.03
C ASP A 209 22.89 -14.64 -1.16
N GLU A 210 23.87 -15.52 -0.87
CA GLU A 210 23.71 -16.98 -0.93
C GLU A 210 22.71 -17.51 0.13
N GLU A 211 22.30 -16.67 1.09
CA GLU A 211 21.26 -16.97 2.10
C GLU A 211 19.86 -16.49 1.64
N CYS A 212 19.73 -16.05 0.38
CA CYS A 212 18.47 -15.69 -0.25
C CYS A 212 17.88 -16.87 -1.01
N ASP A 213 17.00 -17.62 -0.36
CA ASP A 213 16.20 -18.73 -0.94
C ASP A 213 15.20 -18.31 -2.04
N VAL A 214 15.26 -17.08 -2.54
CA VAL A 214 14.32 -16.58 -3.56
C VAL A 214 14.91 -16.77 -4.94
N ASP A 215 14.80 -17.99 -5.48
CA ASP A 215 15.21 -18.33 -6.85
C ASP A 215 14.13 -17.87 -7.86
N TYR A 216 13.82 -16.57 -7.87
CA TYR A 216 12.94 -16.00 -8.89
C TYR A 216 13.74 -15.86 -10.18
N SER A 217 13.46 -16.71 -11.17
CA SER A 217 14.02 -16.58 -12.51
C SER A 217 13.10 -15.69 -13.38
N PRO A 218 13.45 -14.40 -13.63
CA PRO A 218 12.64 -13.54 -14.48
C PRO A 218 12.56 -14.09 -15.90
N THR A 219 11.39 -13.94 -16.52
CA THR A 219 11.22 -14.26 -17.94
C THR A 219 12.09 -13.33 -18.80
N GLU A 220 12.53 -13.75 -19.99
CA GLU A 220 13.44 -12.96 -20.86
C GLU A 220 12.91 -11.54 -21.15
N THR A 221 11.58 -11.41 -21.25
CA THR A 221 10.91 -10.13 -21.46
C THR A 221 11.02 -9.18 -20.25
N GLU A 222 11.08 -9.74 -19.04
CA GLU A 222 11.23 -8.98 -17.79
C GLU A 222 12.69 -8.57 -17.55
N LYS A 223 13.66 -9.41 -17.92
CA LYS A 223 15.10 -9.07 -17.87
C LYS A 223 15.41 -7.84 -18.72
N THR A 224 14.95 -7.87 -19.97
CA THR A 224 15.16 -6.76 -20.92
C THR A 224 14.55 -5.44 -20.42
N ALA A 225 13.38 -5.51 -19.77
CA ALA A 225 12.69 -4.32 -19.22
C ALA A 225 13.38 -3.77 -17.96
N GLN A 226 14.00 -4.63 -17.14
CA GLN A 226 14.74 -4.22 -15.96
C GLN A 226 16.10 -3.60 -16.32
N GLU A 227 16.81 -4.18 -17.30
CA GLU A 227 18.08 -3.66 -17.81
C GLU A 227 17.91 -2.28 -18.44
N THR A 228 16.92 -2.12 -19.32
CA THR A 228 16.60 -0.82 -19.94
C THR A 228 16.19 0.24 -18.92
N PHE A 229 15.46 -0.13 -17.86
CA PHE A 229 15.08 0.81 -16.80
C PHE A 229 16.28 1.22 -15.93
N GLN A 230 17.20 0.31 -15.64
CA GLN A 230 18.43 0.63 -14.91
C GLN A 230 19.37 1.51 -15.72
N GLU A 231 19.47 1.28 -17.03
CA GLU A 231 20.28 2.07 -17.96
C GLU A 231 19.76 3.50 -18.08
N LEU A 232 18.44 3.67 -18.28
CA LEU A 232 17.78 4.99 -18.25
C LEU A 232 17.98 5.73 -16.92
N LYS A 233 18.02 5.02 -15.79
CA LYS A 233 18.25 5.62 -14.47
C LYS A 233 19.69 6.10 -14.31
N ARG A 234 20.67 5.41 -14.90
CA ARG A 234 22.08 5.85 -14.94
C ARG A 234 22.24 7.09 -15.82
N GLU A 235 21.66 7.07 -17.02
CA GLU A 235 21.70 8.23 -17.93
C GLU A 235 21.03 9.47 -17.31
N LEU A 236 19.89 9.32 -16.63
CA LEU A 236 19.23 10.43 -15.94
C LEU A 236 19.99 10.95 -14.71
N ALA A 237 20.79 10.11 -14.07
CA ALA A 237 21.66 10.53 -12.97
C ALA A 237 22.87 11.34 -13.49
N GLU A 238 23.42 10.97 -14.64
CA GLU A 238 24.55 11.66 -15.28
C GLU A 238 24.16 13.02 -15.90
N ILE A 239 22.90 13.21 -16.27
CA ILE A 239 22.39 14.50 -16.79
C ILE A 239 22.03 15.47 -15.64
N GLY A 240 22.01 14.99 -14.40
CA GLY A 240 21.63 15.75 -13.20
C GLY A 240 22.78 16.36 -12.38
N GLU A 241 24.04 16.13 -12.78
CA GLU A 241 25.25 16.80 -12.25
C GLU A 241 25.73 17.93 -13.16
#